data_AF-A0A7X6VZG1-F1
#
_entry.id   AF-A0A7X6VZG1-F1
#
_cell.length_a   1.000
_cell.length_b   1.000
_cell.length_c   1.000
_cell.angle_alpha   90.00
_cell.angle_beta   90.00
_cell.angle_gamma   90.00
#
_symmetry.space_group_name_H-M   'P 1'
#
loop_
_entity.id
_entity.type
_entity.pdbx_description
1 polymer ?
#
loop_
_entity_poly.entity_id
_entity_poly.type
_entity_poly.pdbx_seq_one_letter_code
_entity_poly.pdbx_strand_id
1 'polypeptide(L)'
;MSNLKKIAPELSKIKKEVPFGVPKNYFDDFSARLHQRIDAEHFQHTRQNPVVRYLKPALGLAAGFALIFLIVYWPIKSFLPGYIAKTNSHIEQTSNEDIYISYIEKIDENSFFSLLYETLNNGESTAADFNDEDLLSYISYNVSDYEIYIYAEN
;
A
#
# COMPACT_ATOMS: atom_id res chain seq x y z
N MET A 1 10.70 63.32 52.02
CA MET A 1 11.74 63.68 51.02
C MET A 1 13.11 64.06 51.63
N SER A 2 13.23 64.20 52.95
CA SER A 2 14.47 64.65 53.64
C SER A 2 15.54 63.56 53.84
N ASN A 3 15.17 62.28 53.94
CA ASN A 3 16.13 61.18 54.19
C ASN A 3 17.02 60.83 52.99
N LEU A 4 16.51 60.93 51.76
CA LEU A 4 17.28 60.64 50.53
C LEU A 4 18.45 61.62 50.33
N LYS A 5 18.28 62.89 50.72
CA LYS A 5 19.34 63.91 50.65
C LYS A 5 20.54 63.62 51.55
N LYS A 6 20.33 62.90 52.67
CA LYS A 6 21.42 62.53 53.60
C LYS A 6 22.16 61.27 53.16
N ILE A 7 21.46 60.30 52.60
CA ILE A 7 22.00 58.96 52.31
C ILE A 7 22.62 58.92 50.90
N ALA A 8 22.03 59.63 49.93
CA ALA A 8 22.48 59.62 48.55
C ALA A 8 22.24 61.00 47.88
N PRO A 9 23.11 61.99 48.14
CA PRO A 9 22.92 63.35 47.66
C PRO A 9 22.88 63.44 46.13
N GLU A 10 23.67 62.64 45.41
CA GLU A 10 23.68 62.61 43.94
C GLU A 10 22.38 62.05 43.35
N LEU A 11 21.84 60.98 43.93
CA LEU A 11 20.55 60.42 43.51
C LEU A 11 19.39 61.39 43.76
N SER A 12 19.48 62.23 44.79
CA SER A 12 18.46 63.23 45.08
C SER A 12 18.40 64.38 44.06
N LYS A 13 19.46 64.58 43.26
CA LYS A 13 19.53 65.56 42.17
C LYS A 13 18.91 65.04 40.87
N ILE A 14 18.75 63.73 40.72
CA ILE A 14 18.16 63.11 39.54
C ILE A 14 16.65 63.35 39.55
N LYS A 15 16.13 63.90 38.45
CA LYS A 15 14.68 64.10 38.29
C LYS A 15 13.99 62.75 38.25
N LYS A 16 12.95 62.58 39.07
CA LYS A 16 12.11 61.37 39.11
C LYS A 16 11.11 61.37 37.94
N GLU A 17 11.61 61.59 36.74
CA GLU A 17 10.87 61.47 35.50
C GLU A 17 10.97 60.01 35.06
N VAL A 18 9.84 59.32 34.95
CA VAL A 18 9.78 57.95 34.46
C VAL A 18 9.70 58.00 32.93
N PRO A 19 10.77 57.64 32.19
CA PRO A 19 10.78 57.76 30.73
C PRO A 19 9.89 56.70 30.04
N PHE A 20 9.43 55.71 30.79
CA PHE A 20 8.57 54.64 30.29
C PHE A 20 7.23 54.69 31.01
N GLY A 21 6.16 54.89 30.24
CA GLY A 21 4.79 54.78 30.67
C GLY A 21 4.04 53.82 29.77
N VAL A 22 3.07 53.11 30.32
CA VAL A 22 2.13 52.35 29.48
C VAL A 22 1.17 53.31 28.78
N PRO A 23 0.66 52.95 27.59
CA PRO A 23 -0.42 53.68 26.94
C PRO A 23 -1.64 53.82 27.87
N LYS A 24 -2.41 54.88 27.67
CA LYS A 24 -3.69 55.04 28.36
C LYS A 24 -4.58 53.84 28.08
N ASN A 25 -5.26 53.33 29.11
CA ASN A 25 -6.16 52.18 29.06
C ASN A 25 -5.51 50.84 28.65
N TYR A 26 -4.18 50.72 28.73
CA TYR A 26 -3.47 49.47 28.38
C TYR A 26 -3.99 48.27 29.17
N PHE A 27 -4.20 48.44 30.47
CA PHE A 27 -4.68 47.37 31.36
C PHE A 27 -6.19 47.19 31.27
N ASP A 28 -6.96 48.25 30.98
CA ASP A 28 -8.41 48.19 30.88
C ASP A 28 -8.85 47.38 29.65
N ASP A 29 -8.19 47.58 28.51
CA ASP A 29 -8.48 46.85 27.26
C ASP A 29 -7.80 45.48 27.17
N PHE A 30 -6.90 45.15 28.11
CA PHE A 30 -6.10 43.92 28.06
C PHE A 30 -6.99 42.67 28.05
N SER A 31 -7.97 42.60 28.95
CA SER A 31 -8.89 41.45 29.05
C SER A 31 -9.68 41.24 27.77
N ALA A 32 -10.19 42.32 27.15
CA ALA A 32 -10.91 42.23 25.89
C ALA A 32 -10.01 41.71 24.75
N ARG A 33 -8.78 42.19 24.66
CA ARG A 33 -7.79 41.72 23.67
C ARG A 33 -7.39 40.26 23.90
N LEU A 34 -7.29 39.84 25.16
CA LEU A 34 -6.97 38.48 25.53
C LEU A 34 -8.09 37.53 25.11
N HIS A 35 -9.34 37.85 25.47
CA HIS A 35 -10.51 37.06 25.07
C HIS A 35 -10.63 36.97 23.56
N GLN A 36 -10.45 38.08 22.83
CA GLN A 36 -10.48 38.08 21.37
C GLN A 36 -9.42 37.14 20.76
N ARG A 37 -8.21 37.06 21.35
CA ARG A 37 -7.17 36.12 20.89
C ARG A 37 -7.53 34.68 21.21
N ILE A 38 -8.02 34.41 22.41
CA ILE A 38 -8.46 33.07 22.83
C ILE A 38 -9.57 32.57 21.89
N ASP A 39 -10.57 33.41 21.61
CA ASP A 39 -11.66 33.07 20.71
C ASP A 39 -11.15 32.81 19.27
N ALA A 40 -10.28 33.69 18.76
CA ALA A 40 -9.68 33.52 17.43
C ALA A 40 -8.86 32.22 17.32
N GLU A 41 -8.12 31.83 18.37
CA GLU A 41 -7.39 30.57 18.43
C GLU A 41 -8.33 29.35 18.52
N HIS A 42 -9.44 29.46 19.26
CA HIS A 42 -10.46 28.40 19.30
C HIS A 42 -11.11 28.14 17.94
N PHE A 43 -11.33 29.16 17.12
CA PHE A 43 -11.86 28.99 15.75
C PHE A 43 -10.85 28.35 14.79
N GLN A 44 -9.53 28.47 15.03
CA GLN A 44 -8.49 27.84 14.22
C GLN A 44 -8.24 26.37 14.57
N HIS A 45 -8.70 25.91 15.73
CA HIS A 45 -8.70 24.51 16.12
C HIS A 45 -10.09 23.88 16.01
N THR A 46 -10.70 23.98 14.83
CA THR A 46 -11.70 22.97 14.46
C THR A 46 -10.99 21.63 14.43
N ARG A 47 -11.25 20.76 15.42
CA ARG A 47 -10.83 19.36 15.40
C ARG A 47 -11.51 18.70 14.22
N GLN A 48 -10.93 18.83 13.04
CA GLN A 48 -11.36 18.11 11.87
C GLN A 48 -11.08 16.65 12.16
N ASN A 49 -12.14 15.84 12.29
CA ASN A 49 -12.01 14.41 12.52
C ASN A 49 -11.10 13.84 11.42
N PRO A 50 -10.03 13.10 11.76
CA PRO A 50 -9.05 12.64 10.77
C PRO A 50 -9.73 11.80 9.69
N VAL A 51 -10.77 11.04 10.07
CA VAL A 51 -11.62 10.26 9.15
C VAL A 51 -12.25 11.13 8.05
N VAL A 52 -12.76 12.32 8.39
CA VAL A 52 -13.43 13.22 7.43
C VAL A 52 -12.43 13.84 6.45
N ARG A 53 -11.15 14.00 6.84
CA ARG A 53 -10.09 14.51 5.96
C ARG A 53 -9.74 13.52 4.86
N TYR A 54 -9.78 12.22 5.15
CA TYR A 54 -9.48 11.16 4.17
C TYR A 54 -10.71 10.72 3.36
N LEU A 55 -11.92 10.75 3.95
CA LEU A 55 -13.15 10.40 3.23
C LEU A 55 -13.52 11.39 2.12
N LYS A 56 -13.26 12.68 2.31
CA LYS A 56 -13.60 13.74 1.34
C LYS A 56 -13.01 13.50 -0.06
N PRO A 57 -11.69 13.24 -0.22
CA PRO A 57 -11.13 12.92 -1.53
C PRO A 57 -11.42 11.48 -1.98
N ALA A 58 -11.49 10.51 -1.06
CA ALA A 58 -11.76 9.11 -1.40
C ALA A 58 -13.16 8.88 -2.00
N LEU A 59 -14.15 9.68 -1.60
CA LEU A 59 -15.52 9.62 -2.14
C LEU A 59 -15.55 9.92 -3.65
N GLY A 60 -14.72 10.85 -4.12
CA GLY A 60 -14.65 11.18 -5.55
C GLY A 60 -14.04 10.05 -6.37
N LEU A 61 -13.05 9.35 -5.82
CA LEU A 61 -12.40 8.21 -6.44
C LEU A 61 -13.34 6.98 -6.52
N ALA A 62 -14.09 6.72 -5.45
CA ALA A 62 -15.13 5.68 -5.45
C ALA A 62 -16.25 5.98 -6.46
N ALA A 63 -16.70 7.24 -6.56
CA ALA A 63 -17.67 7.65 -7.57
C ALA A 63 -17.14 7.47 -9.00
N GLY A 64 -15.85 7.73 -9.24
CA GLY A 64 -15.20 7.47 -10.52
C GLY A 64 -15.20 5.99 -10.89
N PHE A 65 -14.83 5.10 -9.98
CA PHE A 65 -14.91 3.65 -10.21
C PHE A 65 -16.34 3.17 -10.43
N ALA A 66 -17.30 3.65 -9.65
CA ALA A 66 -18.71 3.33 -9.84
C ALA A 66 -19.22 3.79 -11.20
N LEU A 67 -18.78 4.95 -11.68
CA LEU A 67 -19.13 5.49 -12.99
C LEU A 67 -18.55 4.63 -14.12
N ILE A 68 -17.28 4.21 -14.03
CA ILE A 68 -16.67 3.27 -14.99
C ILE A 68 -17.44 1.95 -14.99
N PHE A 69 -17.75 1.41 -13.80
CA PHE A 69 -18.51 0.17 -13.69
C PHE A 69 -19.91 0.32 -14.29
N LEU A 70 -20.57 1.46 -14.10
CA LEU A 70 -21.86 1.75 -14.70
C LEU A 70 -21.76 1.88 -16.22
N ILE A 71 -20.74 2.57 -16.75
CA ILE A 71 -20.51 2.69 -18.19
C ILE A 71 -20.29 1.32 -18.85
N VAL A 72 -19.67 0.36 -18.18
CA VAL A 72 -19.42 -0.98 -18.74
C VAL A 72 -20.60 -1.92 -18.47
N TYR A 73 -21.06 -2.00 -17.24
CA TYR A 73 -22.12 -2.92 -16.81
C TYR A 73 -23.49 -2.56 -17.39
N TRP A 74 -23.82 -1.27 -17.50
CA TRP A 74 -25.10 -0.82 -18.05
C TRP A 74 -25.32 -1.25 -19.50
N PRO A 75 -24.42 -1.00 -20.47
CA PRO A 75 -24.63 -1.44 -21.85
C PRO A 75 -24.56 -2.94 -22.01
N ILE A 76 -23.74 -3.64 -21.22
CA ILE A 76 -23.74 -5.12 -21.15
C ILE A 76 -25.14 -5.57 -20.72
N LYS A 77 -25.70 -5.05 -19.63
CA LYS A 77 -27.05 -5.46 -19.21
C LYS A 77 -28.15 -5.03 -20.20
N SER A 78 -28.02 -3.87 -20.83
CA SER A 78 -29.12 -3.22 -21.58
C SER A 78 -29.16 -3.57 -23.07
N PHE A 79 -28.02 -3.79 -23.74
CA PHE A 79 -27.97 -3.84 -25.21
C PHE A 79 -27.71 -5.21 -25.80
N LEU A 80 -27.15 -6.17 -25.07
CA LEU A 80 -27.00 -7.53 -25.59
C LEU A 80 -27.40 -8.62 -24.55
N PRO A 81 -28.71 -8.88 -24.36
CA PRO A 81 -29.25 -9.71 -23.27
C PRO A 81 -28.92 -11.24 -23.31
N GLY A 82 -27.76 -11.67 -23.82
CA GLY A 82 -27.38 -13.08 -23.97
C GLY A 82 -25.95 -13.49 -23.57
N TYR A 83 -25.06 -12.56 -23.19
CA TYR A 83 -23.68 -12.90 -22.78
C TYR A 83 -23.44 -12.86 -21.27
N ILE A 84 -24.44 -12.43 -20.50
CA ILE A 84 -24.46 -12.69 -19.06
C ILE A 84 -24.97 -14.11 -18.92
N ALA A 85 -24.05 -15.06 -18.76
CA ALA A 85 -24.40 -16.45 -18.53
C ALA A 85 -25.40 -16.50 -17.35
N LYS A 86 -26.63 -16.96 -17.61
CA LYS A 86 -27.56 -17.36 -16.54
C LYS A 86 -26.98 -18.59 -15.88
N THR A 87 -26.13 -18.41 -14.87
CA THR A 87 -25.69 -19.50 -14.02
C THR A 87 -26.86 -19.86 -13.10
N ASN A 88 -27.71 -20.78 -13.57
CA ASN A 88 -28.47 -21.66 -12.68
C ASN A 88 -27.58 -22.78 -12.12
N SER A 89 -26.27 -22.72 -12.34
CA SER A 89 -25.32 -23.67 -11.77
C SER A 89 -25.16 -23.39 -10.29
N HIS A 90 -25.37 -24.45 -9.52
CA HIS A 90 -24.80 -24.63 -8.19
C HIS A 90 -23.37 -24.06 -8.20
N ILE A 91 -23.03 -23.28 -7.18
CA ILE A 91 -21.66 -22.77 -6.99
C ILE A 91 -20.75 -23.99 -7.04
N GLU A 92 -20.02 -24.18 -8.15
CA GLU A 92 -19.03 -25.24 -8.26
C GLU A 92 -17.93 -24.87 -7.27
N GLN A 93 -18.02 -25.47 -6.08
CA GLN A 93 -16.84 -25.79 -5.29
C GLN A 93 -15.91 -26.50 -6.27
N THR A 94 -14.82 -25.85 -6.66
CA THR A 94 -13.78 -26.48 -7.46
C THR A 94 -13.32 -27.70 -6.65
N SER A 95 -13.79 -28.89 -7.01
CA SER A 95 -13.29 -30.12 -6.41
C SER A 95 -11.81 -30.18 -6.76
N ASN A 96 -10.97 -30.56 -5.80
CA ASN A 96 -9.53 -30.69 -6.03
C ASN A 96 -9.22 -31.62 -7.22
N GLU A 97 -10.18 -32.47 -7.62
CA GLU A 97 -10.13 -33.38 -8.75
C GLU A 97 -9.92 -32.68 -10.10
N ASP A 98 -10.60 -31.56 -10.38
CA ASP A 98 -10.45 -30.86 -11.67
C ASP A 98 -9.06 -30.25 -11.85
N ILE A 99 -8.43 -29.89 -10.73
CA ILE A 99 -7.06 -29.39 -10.68
C ILE A 99 -6.08 -30.51 -11.08
N TYR A 100 -6.24 -31.72 -10.55
CA TYR A 100 -5.37 -32.85 -10.87
C TYR A 100 -5.46 -33.29 -12.33
N ILE A 101 -6.65 -33.23 -12.95
CA ILE A 101 -6.82 -33.58 -14.38
C ILE A 101 -5.97 -32.66 -15.27
N SER A 102 -5.94 -31.36 -14.99
CA SER A 102 -5.14 -30.39 -15.76
C SER A 102 -3.63 -30.58 -15.61
N TYR A 103 -3.19 -31.17 -14.50
CA TYR A 103 -1.79 -31.51 -14.28
C TYR A 103 -1.41 -32.80 -14.99
N ILE A 104 -2.30 -33.81 -14.99
CA ILE A 104 -2.08 -35.08 -15.71
C ILE A 104 -2.01 -34.85 -17.22
N GLU A 105 -2.85 -33.97 -17.77
CA GLU A 105 -2.83 -33.63 -19.21
C GLU A 105 -1.51 -33.01 -19.67
N LYS A 106 -0.74 -32.41 -18.76
CA LYS A 106 0.56 -31.78 -19.05
C LYS A 106 1.75 -32.73 -18.89
N ILE A 107 1.53 -33.94 -18.35
CA ILE A 107 2.58 -34.93 -18.17
C ILE A 107 2.72 -35.70 -19.49
N ASP A 108 3.95 -35.81 -19.99
CA ASP A 108 4.26 -36.63 -21.16
C ASP A 108 3.96 -38.11 -20.88
N GLU A 109 3.50 -38.86 -21.90
CA GLU A 109 3.04 -40.25 -21.76
C GLU A 109 4.10 -41.14 -21.11
N ASN A 110 5.38 -40.96 -21.48
CA ASN A 110 6.48 -41.76 -20.94
C ASN A 110 6.70 -41.52 -19.44
N SER A 111 6.53 -40.27 -18.98
CA SER A 111 6.60 -39.91 -17.55
C SER A 111 5.38 -40.37 -16.78
N PHE A 112 4.22 -40.43 -17.42
CA PHE A 112 3.03 -41.02 -16.81
C PHE A 112 3.20 -42.53 -16.59
N PHE A 113 3.75 -43.24 -17.57
CA PHE A 113 4.02 -44.68 -17.45
C PHE A 113 5.07 -45.00 -16.39
N SER A 114 6.13 -44.17 -16.22
CA SER A 114 7.12 -44.39 -15.17
C SER A 114 6.51 -44.27 -13.77
N LEU A 115 5.68 -43.25 -13.53
CA LEU A 115 5.00 -43.04 -12.25
C LEU A 115 4.02 -44.18 -11.92
N LEU A 116 3.30 -44.69 -12.92
CA LEU A 116 2.43 -45.86 -12.75
C LEU A 116 3.25 -47.12 -12.42
N TYR A 117 4.38 -47.33 -13.09
CA TYR A 117 5.24 -48.48 -12.85
C TYR A 117 5.89 -48.43 -11.46
N GLU A 118 6.33 -47.25 -11.03
CA GLU A 118 6.88 -47.00 -9.69
C GLU A 118 5.83 -47.22 -8.59
N THR A 119 4.60 -46.76 -8.82
CA THR A 119 3.48 -46.93 -7.87
C THR A 119 3.02 -48.39 -7.77
N LEU A 120 3.00 -49.12 -8.89
CA LEU A 120 2.56 -50.53 -8.93
C LEU A 120 3.60 -51.50 -8.35
N ASN A 121 4.88 -51.17 -8.42
CA ASN A 121 5.96 -52.03 -7.90
C ASN A 121 6.42 -51.69 -6.47
N ASN A 122 5.59 -50.95 -5.69
CA ASN A 122 5.83 -50.68 -4.26
C ASN A 122 7.26 -50.25 -3.93
N GLY A 123 7.79 -49.24 -4.64
CA GLY A 123 9.01 -48.55 -4.22
C GLY A 123 10.29 -49.38 -4.19
N GLU A 124 10.38 -50.48 -4.96
CA GLU A 124 11.71 -50.96 -5.35
C GLU A 124 12.26 -50.00 -6.41
N SER A 125 13.06 -49.05 -5.93
CA SER A 125 13.95 -48.24 -6.75
C SER A 125 14.85 -49.15 -7.58
N THR A 126 14.42 -49.49 -8.79
CA THR A 126 15.39 -49.69 -9.86
C THR A 126 15.98 -48.32 -10.09
N ALA A 127 17.13 -48.04 -9.47
CA ALA A 127 17.96 -46.92 -9.83
C ALA A 127 17.96 -46.86 -11.36
N ALA A 128 17.30 -45.83 -11.91
CA ALA A 128 17.46 -45.50 -13.31
C ALA A 128 18.94 -45.22 -13.44
N ASP A 129 19.67 -46.21 -13.93
CA ASP A 129 21.09 -46.13 -14.18
C ASP A 129 21.24 -44.98 -15.17
N PHE A 130 21.73 -43.85 -14.67
CA PHE A 130 21.82 -42.61 -15.41
C PHE A 130 22.95 -42.84 -16.42
N ASN A 131 22.59 -43.35 -17.59
CA ASN A 131 23.55 -43.79 -18.59
C ASN A 131 24.15 -42.55 -19.27
N ASP A 132 25.46 -42.51 -19.39
CA ASP A 132 26.20 -41.42 -20.04
C ASP A 132 25.70 -41.18 -21.48
N GLU A 133 25.17 -42.21 -22.13
CA GLU A 133 24.60 -42.14 -23.48
C GLU A 133 23.31 -41.30 -23.53
N ASP A 134 22.46 -41.40 -22.51
CA ASP A 134 21.21 -40.62 -22.42
C ASP A 134 21.51 -39.15 -22.13
N LEU A 135 22.53 -38.90 -21.31
CA LEU A 135 23.04 -37.55 -21.06
C LEU A 135 23.62 -36.92 -22.34
N LEU A 136 24.40 -37.68 -23.11
CA LEU A 136 24.96 -37.23 -24.40
C LEU A 136 23.87 -36.92 -25.43
N SER A 137 22.84 -37.76 -25.52
CA SER A 137 21.68 -37.53 -26.39
C SER A 137 20.97 -36.22 -26.02
N TYR A 138 20.71 -36.01 -24.73
CA TYR A 138 20.07 -34.78 -24.24
C TYR A 138 20.91 -33.54 -24.56
N ILE A 139 22.22 -33.58 -24.31
CA ILE A 139 23.12 -32.45 -24.57
C ILE A 139 23.17 -32.15 -26.08
N SER A 140 23.32 -33.17 -26.93
CA SER A 140 23.39 -32.94 -28.39
C SER A 140 22.09 -32.42 -29.01
N TYR A 141 20.94 -32.76 -28.42
CA TYR A 141 19.65 -32.27 -28.90
C TYR A 141 19.35 -30.82 -28.44
N ASN A 142 19.80 -30.46 -27.23
CA ASN A 142 19.42 -29.20 -26.59
C ASN A 142 20.53 -28.14 -26.60
N VAL A 143 21.77 -28.51 -26.89
CA VAL A 143 22.93 -27.61 -26.92
C VAL A 143 23.63 -27.75 -28.27
N SER A 144 23.84 -26.63 -28.95
CA SER A 144 24.54 -26.64 -30.24
C SER A 144 26.07 -26.73 -30.05
N ASP A 145 26.78 -27.36 -31.00
CA ASP A 145 28.25 -27.44 -30.98
C ASP A 145 28.93 -26.06 -30.83
N TYR A 146 28.29 -25.01 -31.34
CA TYR A 146 28.74 -23.63 -31.19
C TYR A 146 28.70 -23.14 -29.74
N GLU A 147 27.63 -23.45 -29.00
CA GLU A 147 27.51 -23.06 -27.59
C GLU A 147 28.53 -23.81 -26.74
N ILE A 148 28.74 -25.10 -27.01
CA ILE A 148 29.76 -25.92 -26.31
C ILE A 148 31.15 -25.30 -26.48
N TYR A 149 31.49 -24.84 -27.69
CA TYR A 149 32.77 -24.19 -27.97
C TYR A 149 32.97 -22.90 -27.17
N ILE A 150 31.94 -22.06 -27.07
CA ILE A 150 31.99 -20.80 -26.31
C ILE A 150 32.24 -21.05 -24.82
N TYR A 151 31.70 -22.14 -24.26
CA TYR A 151 31.93 -22.51 -22.86
C TYR A 151 33.26 -23.20 -22.59
N ALA A 152 33.87 -23.84 -23.59
CA ALA A 152 35.15 -24.55 -23.44
C ALA A 152 36.38 -23.63 -23.57
N GLU A 153 36.25 -22.47 -24.22
CA GLU A 153 37.35 -21.50 -24.42
C GLU A 153 37.49 -20.47 -23.27
N ASN A 154 36.70 -20.58 -22.21
CA ASN A 154 36.72 -19.69 -21.04
C ASN A 154 36.94 -20.48 -19.74
#